data_AF-A0A4U3LB66-F1
#
_entry.id   AF-A0A4U3LB66-F1
#
_cell.length_a   1.000
_cell.length_b   1.000
_cell.length_c   1.000
_cell.angle_alpha   90.00
_cell.angle_beta   90.00
_cell.angle_gamma   90.00
#
_symmetry.space_group_name_H-M   'P 1'
#
loop_
_entity.id
_entity.type
_entity.pdbx_description
1 polymer ?
#
loop_
_entity_poly.entity_id
_entity_poly.type
_entity_poly.pdbx_seq_one_letter_code
_entity_poly.pdbx_strand_id
1 'polypeptide(L)'
;MTAFCYVKRSRAVHKPLQPESNNYDDVFSIIEIIQAKNIFNNKNEAAEFALGLKLFSEVMQKNRKYSLFKALAPAFGTFMKKLKSM
;
A
#
# COMPACT_ATOMS: atom_id res chain seq x y z
N MET A 1 -44.92 -19.25 12.31
CA MET A 1 -44.28 -18.01 12.78
C MET A 1 -42.87 -18.38 13.25
N THR A 2 -41.92 -18.46 12.32
CA THR A 2 -40.56 -18.96 12.64
C THR A 2 -39.61 -17.79 12.55
N ALA A 3 -39.18 -17.29 13.70
CA ALA A 3 -38.22 -16.20 13.81
C ALA A 3 -36.84 -16.70 13.37
N PHE A 4 -36.33 -16.18 12.26
CA PHE A 4 -34.93 -16.30 11.88
C PHE A 4 -34.10 -15.49 12.88
N CYS A 5 -33.45 -16.18 13.83
CA CYS A 5 -32.52 -15.56 14.74
C CYS A 5 -31.25 -15.17 13.95
N TYR A 6 -31.11 -13.89 13.62
CA TYR A 6 -29.92 -13.36 12.93
C TYR A 6 -28.77 -13.25 13.94
N VAL A 7 -27.94 -14.29 14.04
CA VAL A 7 -26.72 -14.23 14.87
C VAL A 7 -25.71 -13.31 14.20
N LYS A 8 -25.59 -12.09 14.72
CA LYS A 8 -24.54 -11.14 14.38
C LYS A 8 -23.20 -11.71 14.88
N ARG A 9 -22.43 -12.39 14.01
CA ARG A 9 -21.07 -12.82 14.34
C ARG A 9 -20.21 -11.58 14.63
N SER A 10 -19.87 -11.37 15.89
CA SER A 10 -18.84 -10.39 16.28
C SER A 10 -17.50 -10.88 15.73
N ARG A 11 -16.92 -10.17 14.78
CA ARG A 11 -15.56 -10.48 14.30
C ARG A 11 -14.60 -10.21 15.45
N ALA A 12 -13.77 -11.20 15.81
CA ALA A 12 -12.68 -10.99 16.75
C ALA A 12 -11.83 -9.80 16.28
N VAL A 13 -11.54 -8.87 17.19
CA VAL A 13 -10.66 -7.73 16.90
C VAL A 13 -9.26 -8.30 16.70
N HIS A 14 -8.74 -8.28 15.47
CA HIS A 14 -7.38 -8.69 15.18
C HIS A 14 -6.39 -7.71 15.80
N LYS A 15 -5.26 -8.22 16.30
CA LYS A 15 -4.16 -7.38 16.81
C LYS A 15 -3.68 -6.45 15.67
N PRO A 16 -3.52 -5.14 15.91
CA PRO A 16 -3.03 -4.23 14.88
C PRO A 16 -1.63 -4.64 14.43
N LEU A 17 -1.39 -4.64 13.13
CA LEU A 17 -0.05 -4.76 12.56
C LEU A 17 0.68 -3.44 12.79
N GLN A 18 1.79 -3.48 13.53
CA GLN A 18 2.64 -2.32 13.82
C GLN A 18 4.07 -2.65 13.39
N PRO A 19 4.40 -2.49 12.09
CA PRO A 19 5.76 -2.70 11.63
C PRO A 19 6.64 -1.59 12.18
N GLU A 20 7.72 -1.93 12.86
CA GLU A 20 8.78 -0.97 13.13
C GLU A 20 9.55 -0.73 11.84
N SER A 21 9.28 0.40 11.19
CA SER A 21 10.07 0.85 10.05
C SER A 21 10.96 1.99 10.51
N ASN A 22 12.26 1.90 10.26
CA ASN A 22 13.22 3.00 10.46
C ASN A 22 13.12 4.04 9.32
N ASN A 23 11.90 4.27 8.86
CA ASN A 23 11.58 4.95 7.61
C ASN A 23 11.21 6.39 7.95
N TYR A 24 12.04 7.33 7.52
CA TYR A 24 11.82 8.76 7.73
C TYR A 24 10.84 9.39 6.72
N ASP A 25 10.35 8.60 5.78
CA ASP A 25 9.43 9.09 4.77
C ASP A 25 8.04 9.30 5.38
N ASP A 26 7.53 10.53 5.28
CA ASP A 26 6.19 10.89 5.70
C ASP A 26 5.16 10.27 4.74
N VAL A 27 4.53 9.17 5.19
CA VAL A 27 3.52 8.43 4.43
C VAL A 27 2.31 9.30 4.12
N PHE A 28 1.95 10.25 4.99
CA PHE A 28 0.83 11.16 4.73
C PHE A 28 1.16 12.11 3.59
N SER A 29 2.35 12.70 3.58
CA SER A 29 2.85 13.50 2.46
C SER A 29 2.84 12.72 1.13
N ILE A 30 3.21 11.44 1.14
CA ILE A 30 3.15 10.59 -0.08
C ILE A 30 1.70 10.39 -0.54
N ILE A 31 0.78 10.13 0.39
CA ILE A 31 -0.66 9.98 0.07
C ILE A 31 -1.20 11.26 -0.56
N GLU A 32 -0.88 12.43 0.02
CA GLU A 32 -1.30 13.73 -0.51
C GLU A 32 -0.78 13.97 -1.93
N ILE A 33 0.50 13.69 -2.19
CA ILE A 33 1.11 13.82 -3.53
C ILE A 33 0.38 12.94 -4.54
N ILE A 34 0.06 11.69 -4.19
CA ILE A 34 -0.61 10.76 -5.11
C ILE A 34 -2.08 11.14 -5.32
N GLN A 35 -2.79 11.56 -4.27
CA GLN A 35 -4.16 12.07 -4.39
C GLN A 35 -4.23 13.31 -5.30
N ALA A 36 -3.26 14.21 -5.20
CA ALA A 36 -3.19 15.42 -6.02
C ALA A 36 -3.01 15.12 -7.52
N LYS A 37 -2.37 14.00 -7.89
CA LYS A 37 -2.24 13.57 -9.29
C LYS A 37 -3.56 13.08 -9.90
N ASN A 38 -4.57 12.78 -9.07
CA ASN A 38 -5.92 12.34 -9.47
C ASN A 38 -5.96 11.19 -10.51
N ILE A 39 -4.97 10.28 -10.51
CA ILE A 39 -4.83 9.22 -11.52
C ILE A 39 -5.92 8.13 -11.46
N PHE A 40 -6.65 8.03 -10.35
CA PHE A 40 -7.72 7.05 -10.13
C PHE A 40 -9.11 7.66 -10.06
N ASN A 41 -9.25 8.99 -10.10
CA ASN A 41 -10.52 9.70 -9.83
C ASN A 41 -11.19 9.32 -8.49
N ASN A 42 -10.42 8.73 -7.57
CA ASN A 42 -10.87 8.29 -6.25
C ASN A 42 -9.74 8.50 -5.25
N LYS A 43 -9.97 9.36 -4.25
CA LYS A 43 -8.96 9.69 -3.23
C LYS A 43 -8.62 8.51 -2.31
N ASN A 44 -9.56 7.61 -2.08
CA ASN A 44 -9.34 6.44 -1.22
C ASN A 44 -8.46 5.41 -1.94
N GLU A 45 -8.77 5.10 -3.20
CA GLU A 45 -7.91 4.23 -4.02
C GLU A 45 -6.49 4.80 -4.19
N ALA A 46 -6.37 6.13 -4.34
CA ALA A 46 -5.08 6.81 -4.36
C ALA A 46 -4.30 6.62 -3.04
N ALA A 47 -4.96 6.70 -1.89
CA ALA A 47 -4.34 6.47 -0.58
C ALA A 47 -3.93 5.01 -0.39
N GLU A 48 -4.80 4.06 -0.74
CA GLU A 48 -4.52 2.61 -0.70
C GLU A 48 -3.32 2.26 -1.58
N PHE A 49 -3.30 2.79 -2.81
CA PHE A 49 -2.20 2.61 -3.75
C PHE A 49 -0.89 3.21 -3.20
N ALA A 50 -0.92 4.44 -2.69
CA ALA A 50 0.27 5.10 -2.13
C ALA A 50 0.85 4.31 -0.94
N LEU A 51 -0.01 3.90 0.00
CA LEU A 51 0.38 3.11 1.16
C LEU A 51 0.96 1.75 0.75
N GLY A 52 0.26 1.02 -0.12
CA GLY A 52 0.68 -0.29 -0.60
C GLY A 52 2.01 -0.22 -1.37
N LEU A 53 2.14 0.76 -2.26
CA LEU A 53 3.37 0.99 -3.03
C LEU A 53 4.55 1.30 -2.12
N LYS A 54 4.35 2.16 -1.12
CA LYS A 54 5.40 2.52 -0.16
C LYS A 54 5.87 1.30 0.62
N LEU A 55 4.96 0.55 1.23
CA LEU A 55 5.28 -0.67 1.99
C LEU A 55 5.99 -1.71 1.12
N PHE A 56 5.47 -1.96 -0.09
CA PHE A 56 6.05 -2.93 -1.02
C PHE A 56 7.45 -2.52 -1.48
N SER A 57 7.64 -1.25 -1.85
CA SER A 57 8.93 -0.74 -2.34
C SER A 57 10.03 -0.85 -1.28
N GLU A 58 9.70 -0.65 0.00
CA GLU A 58 10.64 -0.79 1.10
C GLU A 58 11.09 -2.25 1.30
N VAL A 59 10.15 -3.20 1.26
CA VAL A 59 10.47 -4.64 1.31
C VAL A 59 11.36 -5.02 0.14
N MET A 60 11.03 -4.55 -1.07
CA MET A 60 11.83 -4.80 -2.27
C MET A 60 13.25 -4.22 -2.13
N GLN A 61 13.40 -3.00 -1.60
CA GLN A 61 14.70 -2.33 -1.46
C GLN A 61 15.60 -3.02 -0.43
N LYS A 62 15.04 -3.42 0.72
CA LYS A 62 15.75 -4.19 1.76
C LYS A 62 16.23 -5.54 1.22
N ASN A 63 15.44 -6.17 0.35
CA ASN A 63 15.70 -7.50 -0.19
C ASN A 63 16.20 -7.46 -1.65
N ARG A 64 16.75 -6.34 -2.13
CA ARG A 64 17.08 -6.13 -3.57
C ARG A 64 18.00 -7.18 -4.20
N LYS A 65 18.77 -7.92 -3.38
CA LYS A 65 19.67 -9.00 -3.83
C LYS A 65 18.94 -10.33 -4.05
N TYR A 66 17.71 -10.49 -3.57
CA TYR A 66 16.94 -11.72 -3.71
C TYR A 66 16.49 -11.90 -5.16
N SER A 67 16.56 -13.13 -5.65
CA SER A 67 16.27 -13.48 -7.06
C SER A 67 14.89 -13.00 -7.51
N LEU A 68 13.89 -13.10 -6.64
CA LEU A 68 12.53 -12.61 -6.87
C LEU A 68 12.51 -11.13 -7.28
N PHE A 69 13.22 -10.26 -6.55
CA PHE A 69 13.22 -8.83 -6.81
C PHE A 69 14.21 -8.40 -7.89
N LYS A 70 15.27 -9.19 -8.12
CA LYS A 70 16.25 -8.90 -9.18
C LYS A 70 15.60 -8.84 -10.56
N ALA A 71 14.66 -9.75 -10.84
CA ALA A 71 13.92 -9.77 -12.11
C ALA A 71 12.89 -8.63 -12.20
N LEU A 72 12.25 -8.26 -11.09
CA LEU A 72 11.20 -7.23 -11.06
C LEU A 72 11.76 -5.79 -11.04
N ALA A 73 12.94 -5.58 -10.44
CA ALA A 73 13.49 -4.25 -10.17
C ALA A 73 13.58 -3.32 -11.39
N PRO A 74 13.99 -3.76 -12.60
CA PRO A 74 14.04 -2.89 -13.76
C PRO A 74 12.66 -2.36 -14.16
N ALA A 75 11.66 -3.25 -14.22
CA ALA A 75 10.29 -2.88 -14.55
C ALA A 75 9.67 -1.97 -13.48
N PHE A 76 9.91 -2.27 -12.20
CA PHE A 76 9.48 -1.43 -11.09
C PHE A 76 10.13 -0.04 -11.14
N GLY A 77 11.41 0.07 -11.50
CA GLY A 77 12.09 1.34 -11.70
C GLY A 77 11.46 2.19 -12.82
N THR A 78 11.14 1.57 -13.96
CA THR A 78 10.43 2.25 -15.06
C THR A 78 9.05 2.73 -14.63
N PHE A 79 8.30 1.90 -13.91
CA PHE A 79 7.01 2.25 -13.33
C PHE A 79 7.11 3.47 -12.40
N MET A 80 8.05 3.46 -11.46
CA MET A 80 8.25 4.57 -10.51
C MET A 80 8.64 5.87 -11.21
N LYS A 81 9.46 5.82 -12.26
CA LYS A 81 9.79 7.00 -13.07
C LYS A 81 8.55 7.60 -13.72
N LYS A 82 7.72 6.77 -14.34
CA LYS A 82 6.45 7.20 -14.97
C LYS A 82 5.50 7.81 -13.95
N LEU A 83 5.34 7.17 -12.78
CA LEU A 83 4.47 7.67 -11.71
C LEU A 83 4.93 9.04 -11.19
N LYS A 84 6.25 9.23 -11.04
CA LYS A 84 6.81 10.51 -10.58
C LYS A 84 6.67 11.63 -11.61
N SER A 85 6.72 11.32 -12.90
CA SER A 85 6.64 12.31 -13.99
C SER A 85 5.21 12.74 -14.36
N MET A 86 4.19 12.01 -13.89
CA MET A 86 2.78 12.37 -14.08
C MET A 86 2.42 13.65 -13.35
#